data_AF-A0A6A4WZ52-F1
#
_entry.id   AF-A0A6A4WZ52-F1
#
_cell.length_a   1.000
_cell.length_b   1.000
_cell.length_c   1.000
_cell.angle_alpha   90.00
_cell.angle_beta   90.00
_cell.angle_gamma   90.00
#
_symmetry.space_group_name_H-M   'P 1'
#
loop_
_entity.id
_entity.type
_entity.pdbx_description
1 polymer ?
#
loop_
_entity_poly.entity_id
_entity_poly.type
_entity_poly.pdbx_seq_one_letter_code
_entity_poly.pdbx_strand_id
1 'polypeptide(L)'
;MALLSRLLMPRTVRPDGRAAVRLECLRIITIMMVLFLTPVHVTFAWKSFGVYALGILLDIVALGFVYLRLHWAYYDENSTLITHPIATAQNYLSSAFLLDLVGCFPIDLIAMLFFQGRLEENLHFIALFRVNRMIQMYEIAWAFYHWERRLVFRSGVFKAMKYLWYFVTYVHIIACIWAYIACPAWLSGQNQLRRALKGAYASTMSTT
;
A
#
# COMPACT_ATOMS: atom_id res chain seq x y z
N MET A 1 -7.32 -24.79 -14.53
CA MET A 1 -8.03 -25.58 -13.49
C MET A 1 -7.05 -26.27 -12.53
N ALA A 2 -6.15 -27.14 -13.00
CA ALA A 2 -5.25 -27.93 -12.14
C ALA A 2 -4.24 -27.12 -11.28
N LEU A 3 -3.83 -25.93 -11.72
CA LEU A 3 -2.94 -25.03 -10.97
C LEU A 3 -3.65 -24.34 -9.80
N LEU A 4 -4.87 -23.86 -10.04
CA LEU A 4 -5.72 -23.24 -9.00
C LEU A 4 -6.05 -24.23 -7.89
N SER A 5 -6.40 -25.47 -8.23
CA SER A 5 -6.73 -26.51 -7.24
C SER A 5 -5.56 -26.90 -6.33
N ARG A 6 -4.31 -26.64 -6.74
CA ARG A 6 -3.12 -26.88 -5.90
C ARG A 6 -2.75 -25.69 -5.01
N LEU A 7 -3.11 -24.48 -5.42
CA LEU A 7 -2.79 -23.24 -4.70
C LEU A 7 -3.87 -22.85 -3.67
N LEU A 8 -5.13 -23.22 -3.93
CA LEU A 8 -6.27 -22.89 -3.09
C LEU A 8 -6.37 -23.80 -1.87
N MET A 9 -6.64 -23.21 -0.72
CA MET A 9 -7.00 -23.95 0.49
C MET A 9 -8.44 -24.49 0.39
N PRO A 10 -8.72 -25.66 1.00
CA PRO A 10 -10.07 -26.22 1.01
C PRO A 10 -11.10 -25.41 1.84
N ARG A 11 -10.64 -24.43 2.62
CA ARG A 11 -11.48 -23.68 3.57
C ARG A 11 -11.80 -22.30 3.01
N THR A 12 -13.09 -21.95 2.99
CA THR A 12 -13.57 -20.61 2.66
C THR A 12 -14.02 -19.83 3.89
N VAL A 13 -13.79 -18.52 3.88
CA VAL A 13 -14.23 -17.60 4.93
C VAL A 13 -15.68 -17.19 4.64
N ARG A 14 -16.59 -17.42 5.58
CA ARG A 14 -17.99 -17.01 5.47
C ARG A 14 -18.14 -15.51 5.73
N PRO A 15 -18.86 -14.75 4.88
CA PRO A 15 -18.98 -13.30 4.99
C PRO A 15 -19.70 -12.83 6.27
N ASP A 16 -20.59 -13.65 6.84
CA ASP A 16 -21.39 -13.27 8.02
C ASP A 16 -20.70 -13.59 9.37
N GLY A 17 -19.54 -14.24 9.32
CA GLY A 17 -18.82 -14.65 10.51
C GLY A 17 -18.09 -13.49 11.22
N ARG A 18 -17.96 -13.57 12.55
CA ARG A 18 -17.11 -12.64 13.33
C ARG A 18 -15.65 -12.61 12.84
N ALA A 19 -15.15 -13.74 12.32
CA ALA A 19 -13.81 -13.83 11.76
C ALA A 19 -13.64 -12.99 10.49
N ALA A 20 -14.66 -12.94 9.62
CA ALA A 20 -14.65 -12.11 8.42
C ALA A 20 -14.58 -10.62 8.78
N VAL A 21 -15.39 -10.17 9.74
CA VAL A 21 -15.36 -8.79 10.24
C VAL A 21 -13.98 -8.44 10.82
N ARG A 22 -13.38 -9.34 11.61
CA ARG A 22 -12.01 -9.12 12.15
C ARG A 22 -10.98 -8.98 11.04
N LEU A 23 -11.01 -9.85 10.03
CA LEU A 23 -10.10 -9.78 8.89
C LEU A 23 -10.29 -8.51 8.06
N GLU A 24 -11.54 -8.09 7.82
CA GLU A 24 -11.86 -6.81 7.17
C GLU A 24 -11.28 -5.63 7.96
N CYS A 25 -11.48 -5.60 9.29
CA CYS A 25 -10.91 -4.56 10.16
C CYS A 25 -9.38 -4.55 10.12
N LEU A 26 -8.73 -5.71 10.22
CA LEU A 26 -7.26 -5.82 10.15
C LEU A 26 -6.74 -5.35 8.79
N ARG A 27 -7.43 -5.69 7.70
CA ARG A 27 -7.09 -5.21 6.35
C ARG A 27 -7.19 -3.70 6.26
N ILE A 28 -8.27 -3.09 6.75
CA ILE A 28 -8.42 -1.62 6.74
C ILE A 28 -7.34 -0.95 7.57
N ILE A 29 -7.04 -1.45 8.78
CA ILE A 29 -5.95 -0.92 9.63
C ILE A 29 -4.61 -0.97 8.89
N THR A 30 -4.32 -2.09 8.22
CA THR A 30 -3.11 -2.24 7.39
C THR A 30 -3.06 -1.19 6.28
N ILE A 31 -4.16 -0.99 5.54
CA ILE A 31 -4.24 0.02 4.48
C ILE A 31 -4.06 1.42 5.07
N MET A 32 -4.68 1.74 6.21
CA MET A 32 -4.53 3.05 6.85
C MET A 32 -3.06 3.34 7.20
N MET A 33 -2.34 2.35 7.75
CA MET A 33 -0.89 2.48 8.00
C MET A 33 -0.11 2.71 6.71
N VAL A 34 -0.40 1.96 5.64
CA VAL A 34 0.27 2.11 4.34
C VAL A 34 0.00 3.48 3.72
N LEU A 35 -1.24 3.97 3.77
CA LEU A 35 -1.64 5.29 3.24
C LEU A 35 -0.95 6.44 3.98
N PHE A 36 -0.66 6.27 5.27
CA PHE A 36 0.00 7.31 6.06
C PHE A 36 1.53 7.26 5.92
N LEU A 37 2.12 6.06 5.92
CA LEU A 37 3.58 5.88 5.87
C LEU A 37 4.16 6.13 4.48
N THR A 38 3.43 5.77 3.41
CA THR A 38 3.97 5.89 2.04
C THR A 38 4.30 7.34 1.65
N PRO A 39 3.41 8.34 1.84
CA PRO A 39 3.74 9.74 1.54
C PRO A 39 4.93 10.27 2.32
N VAL A 40 5.06 9.88 3.60
CA VAL A 40 6.22 10.24 4.44
C VAL A 40 7.50 9.65 3.87
N HIS A 41 7.47 8.36 3.50
CA HIS A 41 8.61 7.70 2.86
C HIS A 41 9.03 8.36 1.55
N VAL A 42 8.08 8.71 0.68
CA VAL A 42 8.38 9.40 -0.58
C VAL A 42 8.97 10.78 -0.33
N THR A 43 8.40 11.52 0.62
CA THR A 43 8.80 12.91 0.91
C THR A 43 10.20 12.99 1.49
N PHE A 44 10.49 12.18 2.51
CA PHE A 44 11.75 12.27 3.26
C PHE A 44 12.83 11.30 2.77
N ALA A 45 12.50 10.41 1.82
CA ALA A 45 13.37 9.32 1.35
C ALA A 45 14.12 8.65 2.51
N TRP A 46 13.37 8.29 3.55
CA TRP A 46 13.93 7.82 4.81
C TRP A 46 14.76 6.55 4.60
N LYS A 47 16.07 6.68 4.86
CA LYS A 47 17.05 5.58 4.70
C LYS A 47 17.13 4.64 5.91
N SER A 48 16.28 4.85 6.92
CA SER A 48 16.29 4.02 8.12
C SER A 48 15.84 2.60 7.76
N PHE A 49 16.71 1.62 8.04
CA PHE A 49 16.43 0.20 7.82
C PHE A 49 15.11 -0.24 8.48
N GLY A 50 14.81 0.25 9.68
CA GLY A 50 13.60 -0.12 10.41
C GLY A 50 12.31 0.29 9.69
N VAL A 51 12.26 1.49 9.12
CA VAL A 51 11.05 1.97 8.44
C VAL A 51 10.89 1.27 7.08
N TYR A 52 12.00 1.00 6.39
CA TYR A 52 12.00 0.21 5.17
C TYR A 52 11.52 -1.24 5.41
N ALA A 53 12.04 -1.90 6.46
CA ALA A 53 11.62 -3.23 6.87
C ALA A 53 10.14 -3.28 7.25
N LEU A 54 9.65 -2.27 7.98
CA LEU A 54 8.22 -2.13 8.29
C LEU A 54 7.37 -2.00 7.01
N GLY A 55 7.83 -1.23 6.02
CA GLY A 55 7.17 -1.12 4.72
C GLY A 55 7.03 -2.48 4.03
N ILE A 56 8.12 -3.24 3.92
CA ILE A 56 8.10 -4.59 3.34
C ILE A 56 7.17 -5.53 4.13
N LEU A 57 7.21 -5.48 5.46
CA LEU A 57 6.33 -6.28 6.30
C LEU A 57 4.85 -5.98 6.00
N LEU A 58 4.49 -4.70 5.89
CA LEU A 58 3.13 -4.28 5.54
C LEU A 58 2.73 -4.76 4.14
N ASP A 59 3.65 -4.75 3.17
CA ASP A 59 3.39 -5.28 1.81
C ASP A 59 3.15 -6.80 1.82
N ILE A 60 3.96 -7.55 2.56
CA ILE A 60 3.78 -9.01 2.72
C ILE A 60 2.43 -9.31 3.36
N VAL A 61 2.08 -8.58 4.43
CA VAL A 61 0.78 -8.70 5.08
C VAL A 61 -0.34 -8.36 4.12
N ALA A 62 -0.17 -7.30 3.31
CA ALA A 62 -1.15 -6.87 2.33
C ALA A 62 -1.38 -7.92 1.24
N LEU A 63 -0.32 -8.53 0.71
CA LEU A 63 -0.41 -9.65 -0.23
C LEU A 63 -1.06 -10.89 0.40
N GLY A 64 -0.78 -11.16 1.67
CA GLY A 64 -1.47 -12.21 2.43
C GLY A 64 -2.99 -11.99 2.47
N PHE A 65 -3.44 -10.75 2.67
CA PHE A 65 -4.88 -10.44 2.61
C PHE A 65 -5.48 -10.61 1.21
N VAL A 66 -4.75 -10.27 0.14
CA VAL A 66 -5.18 -10.55 -1.24
C VAL A 66 -5.36 -12.06 -1.45
N TYR A 67 -4.44 -12.87 -0.94
CA TYR A 67 -4.57 -14.33 -0.98
C TYR A 67 -5.78 -14.85 -0.18
N LEU A 68 -6.03 -14.30 1.01
CA LEU A 68 -7.22 -14.65 1.80
C LEU A 68 -8.52 -14.30 1.07
N ARG A 69 -8.52 -13.22 0.28
CA ARG A 69 -9.70 -12.78 -0.47
C ARG A 69 -10.11 -13.73 -1.60
N LEU A 70 -9.18 -14.53 -2.16
CA LEU A 70 -9.51 -15.64 -3.08
C LEU A 70 -10.46 -16.68 -2.45
N HIS A 71 -10.48 -16.75 -1.12
CA HIS A 71 -11.26 -17.73 -0.35
C HIS A 71 -12.50 -17.12 0.31
N TRP A 72 -12.88 -15.89 -0.07
CA TRP A 72 -14.05 -15.23 0.49
C TRP A 72 -15.32 -15.75 -0.20
N ALA A 73 -16.23 -16.32 0.58
CA ALA A 73 -17.52 -16.77 0.06
C ALA A 73 -18.40 -15.57 -0.32
N TYR A 74 -19.20 -15.73 -1.38
CA TYR A 74 -20.06 -14.69 -1.92
C TYR A 74 -21.49 -15.20 -2.11
N TYR A 75 -22.44 -14.27 -2.15
CA TYR A 75 -23.83 -14.56 -2.47
C TYR A 75 -24.05 -14.38 -3.97
N ASP A 76 -24.61 -15.39 -4.61
CA ASP A 76 -25.03 -15.34 -6.01
C ASP A 76 -26.33 -14.52 -6.19
N GLU A 77 -26.74 -14.25 -7.43
CA GLU A 77 -27.99 -13.52 -7.76
C GLU A 77 -29.23 -14.15 -7.10
N ASN A 78 -29.23 -15.48 -6.97
CA ASN A 78 -30.29 -16.24 -6.29
C ASN A 78 -30.18 -16.22 -4.75
N SER A 79 -29.36 -15.33 -4.17
CA SER A 79 -29.09 -15.24 -2.73
C SER A 79 -28.55 -16.54 -2.11
N THR A 80 -27.97 -17.42 -2.93
CA THR A 80 -27.36 -18.67 -2.47
C THR A 80 -25.89 -18.42 -2.14
N LEU A 81 -25.45 -18.90 -0.97
CA LEU A 81 -24.06 -18.76 -0.53
C LEU A 81 -23.16 -19.76 -1.27
N ILE A 82 -22.26 -19.26 -2.10
CA ILE A 82 -21.26 -20.07 -2.81
C ILE A 82 -19.98 -20.16 -1.98
N THR A 83 -19.63 -21.37 -1.56
CA THR A 83 -18.44 -21.67 -0.74
C THR A 83 -17.40 -22.52 -1.45
N HIS A 84 -17.61 -22.86 -2.73
CA HIS A 84 -16.66 -23.71 -3.45
C HIS A 84 -15.37 -22.92 -3.76
N PRO A 85 -14.17 -23.36 -3.30
CA PRO A 85 -12.94 -22.56 -3.39
C PRO A 85 -12.55 -22.10 -4.81
N ILE A 86 -12.82 -22.94 -5.82
CA ILE A 86 -12.53 -22.59 -7.21
C ILE A 86 -13.49 -21.50 -7.71
N ALA A 87 -14.76 -21.57 -7.30
CA ALA A 87 -15.77 -20.60 -7.72
C ALA A 87 -15.52 -19.24 -7.07
N THR A 88 -15.18 -19.21 -5.77
CA THR A 88 -14.82 -17.96 -5.07
C THR A 88 -13.59 -17.31 -5.69
N ALA A 89 -12.56 -18.10 -6.00
CA ALA A 89 -11.35 -17.60 -6.62
C ALA A 89 -11.62 -17.02 -8.01
N GLN A 90 -12.38 -17.71 -8.86
CA GLN A 90 -12.72 -17.22 -10.20
C GLN A 90 -13.50 -15.91 -10.14
N ASN A 91 -14.50 -15.80 -9.27
CA ASN A 91 -15.29 -14.59 -9.08
C ASN A 91 -14.42 -13.39 -8.63
N TYR A 92 -13.45 -13.63 -7.75
CA TYR A 92 -12.53 -12.58 -7.31
C TYR A 92 -11.52 -12.19 -8.39
N LEU A 93 -10.98 -13.16 -9.11
CA LEU A 93 -10.02 -12.93 -10.20
C LEU A 93 -10.62 -12.07 -11.34
N SER A 94 -11.92 -12.18 -11.61
CA SER A 94 -12.60 -11.40 -12.65
C SER A 94 -13.02 -9.99 -12.25
N SER A 95 -12.96 -9.63 -10.95
CA SER A 95 -13.54 -8.39 -10.43
C SER A 95 -12.47 -7.43 -9.88
N ALA A 96 -11.96 -7.70 -8.68
CA ALA A 96 -11.11 -6.77 -7.93
C ALA A 96 -9.63 -7.19 -7.85
N PHE A 97 -9.29 -8.42 -8.26
CA PHE A 97 -7.94 -8.97 -8.09
C PHE A 97 -6.84 -8.11 -8.71
N LEU A 98 -7.04 -7.56 -9.91
CA LEU A 98 -6.02 -6.75 -10.57
C LEU A 98 -5.73 -5.45 -9.80
N LEU A 99 -6.77 -4.78 -9.29
CA LEU A 99 -6.61 -3.56 -8.51
C LEU A 99 -5.92 -3.84 -7.17
N ASP A 100 -6.33 -4.91 -6.49
CA ASP A 100 -5.72 -5.36 -5.25
C ASP A 100 -4.24 -5.75 -5.45
N LEU A 101 -3.93 -6.47 -6.53
CA LEU A 101 -2.57 -6.89 -6.85
C LEU A 101 -1.68 -5.68 -7.15
N VAL A 102 -2.09 -4.80 -8.07
CA VAL A 102 -1.31 -3.60 -8.43
C VAL A 102 -1.15 -2.66 -7.23
N GLY A 103 -2.18 -2.54 -6.40
CA GLY A 103 -2.14 -1.74 -5.18
C GLY A 103 -1.21 -2.30 -4.10
N CYS A 104 -0.98 -3.61 -4.04
CA CYS A 104 -0.11 -4.23 -3.04
C CYS A 104 1.27 -4.63 -3.58
N PHE A 105 1.49 -4.55 -4.89
CA PHE A 105 2.72 -5.05 -5.50
C PHE A 105 3.92 -4.16 -5.13
N PRO A 106 5.05 -4.73 -4.64
CA PRO A 106 6.21 -3.95 -4.24
C PRO A 106 7.07 -3.56 -5.46
N ILE A 107 6.54 -2.69 -6.32
CA ILE A 107 7.20 -2.24 -7.57
C ILE A 107 8.57 -1.61 -7.30
N ASP A 108 8.71 -0.94 -6.15
CA ASP A 108 9.95 -0.32 -5.73
C ASP A 108 11.09 -1.34 -5.51
N LEU A 109 10.80 -2.57 -5.09
CA LEU A 109 11.83 -3.62 -4.99
C LEU A 109 12.39 -3.98 -6.37
N ILE A 110 11.53 -4.04 -7.39
CA ILE A 110 11.95 -4.30 -8.76
C ILE A 110 12.77 -3.11 -9.28
N ALA A 111 12.34 -1.88 -8.98
CA ALA A 111 13.10 -0.69 -9.32
C ALA A 111 14.50 -0.70 -8.67
N MET A 112 14.62 -1.13 -7.41
CA MET A 112 15.94 -1.27 -6.76
C MET A 112 16.85 -2.27 -7.46
N LEU A 113 16.30 -3.39 -7.96
CA LEU A 113 17.07 -4.36 -8.75
C LEU A 113 17.54 -3.77 -10.09
N PHE A 114 16.74 -2.89 -10.70
CA PHE A 114 17.10 -2.23 -11.95
C PHE A 114 18.16 -1.14 -11.76
N PHE A 115 18.14 -0.43 -10.63
CA PHE A 115 19.03 0.70 -10.32
C PHE A 115 20.20 0.34 -9.39
N GLN A 116 20.59 -0.94 -9.29
CA GLN A 116 21.61 -1.43 -8.34
C GLN A 116 22.90 -0.60 -8.28
N GLY A 117 23.39 -0.09 -9.42
CA GLY A 117 24.63 0.71 -9.47
C GLY A 117 24.47 2.20 -9.12
N ARG A 118 23.23 2.70 -8.94
CA ARG A 118 22.92 4.13 -8.74
C ARG A 118 21.79 4.33 -7.73
N LEU A 119 21.71 3.48 -6.71
CA LEU A 119 20.61 3.46 -5.73
C LEU A 119 20.48 4.79 -4.99
N GLU A 120 21.61 5.34 -4.52
CA GLU A 120 21.67 6.60 -3.76
C GLU A 120 21.22 7.81 -4.59
N GLU A 121 21.55 7.83 -5.87
CA GLU A 121 21.16 8.90 -6.79
C GLU A 121 19.68 8.82 -7.18
N ASN A 122 19.15 7.60 -7.28
CA ASN A 122 17.79 7.34 -7.75
C ASN A 122 16.80 7.03 -6.63
N LEU A 123 17.19 7.12 -5.36
CA LEU A 123 16.36 6.73 -4.21
C LEU A 123 14.98 7.42 -4.23
N HIS A 124 14.93 8.69 -4.67
CA HIS A 124 13.69 9.46 -4.83
C HIS A 124 12.79 8.89 -5.92
N PHE A 125 13.35 8.62 -7.10
CA PHE A 125 12.62 8.00 -8.21
C PHE A 125 12.11 6.61 -7.83
N ILE A 126 12.91 5.84 -7.10
CA ILE A 126 12.53 4.53 -6.58
C ILE A 126 11.39 4.67 -5.56
N ALA A 127 11.43 5.67 -4.69
CA ALA A 127 10.38 5.93 -3.72
C ALA A 127 9.05 6.30 -4.40
N LEU A 128 9.05 6.99 -5.54
CA LEU A 128 7.83 7.32 -6.30
C LEU A 128 7.08 6.06 -6.78
N PHE A 129 7.78 4.97 -7.09
CA PHE A 129 7.11 3.71 -7.43
C PHE A 129 6.25 3.16 -6.29
N ARG A 130 6.45 3.61 -5.05
CA ARG A 130 5.63 3.22 -3.91
C ARG A 130 4.24 3.83 -3.91
N VAL A 131 4.00 4.87 -4.70
CA VAL A 131 2.70 5.57 -4.81
C VAL A 131 1.60 4.64 -5.35
N ASN A 132 1.95 3.53 -6.03
CA ASN A 132 0.98 2.51 -6.42
C ASN A 132 0.15 2.00 -5.23
N ARG A 133 0.72 2.00 -4.02
CA ARG A 133 0.04 1.61 -2.78
C ARG A 133 -1.15 2.51 -2.43
N MET A 134 -1.21 3.73 -2.97
CA MET A 134 -2.35 4.63 -2.78
C MET A 134 -3.64 4.10 -3.41
N ILE A 135 -3.53 3.21 -4.41
CA ILE A 135 -4.70 2.55 -5.02
C ILE A 135 -5.54 1.86 -3.93
N GLN A 136 -4.90 1.27 -2.92
CA GLN A 136 -5.58 0.58 -1.81
C GLN A 136 -6.61 1.46 -1.06
N MET A 137 -6.62 2.78 -1.24
CA MET A 137 -7.68 3.65 -0.71
C MET A 137 -9.09 3.26 -1.19
N TYR A 138 -9.25 2.67 -2.38
CA TYR A 138 -10.57 2.22 -2.87
C TYR A 138 -11.18 1.15 -1.95
N GLU A 139 -10.34 0.28 -1.37
CA GLU A 139 -10.77 -0.80 -0.48
C GLU A 139 -11.40 -0.26 0.81
N ILE A 140 -10.90 0.87 1.31
CA ILE A 140 -11.49 1.54 2.47
C ILE A 140 -12.91 1.99 2.13
N ALA A 141 -13.11 2.63 0.97
CA ALA A 141 -14.43 3.06 0.52
C ALA A 141 -15.38 1.88 0.32
N TRP A 142 -14.89 0.79 -0.28
CA TRP A 142 -15.63 -0.44 -0.47
C TRP A 142 -16.05 -1.07 0.87
N ALA A 143 -15.13 -1.18 1.82
CA ALA A 143 -15.41 -1.76 3.13
C ALA A 143 -16.44 -0.93 3.91
N PHE A 144 -16.32 0.40 3.92
CA PHE A 144 -17.33 1.26 4.54
C PHE A 144 -18.71 1.11 3.89
N TYR A 145 -18.78 0.99 2.57
CA TYR A 145 -20.05 0.75 1.87
C TYR A 145 -20.71 -0.57 2.29
N HIS A 146 -19.92 -1.64 2.45
CA HIS A 146 -20.41 -2.93 2.94
C HIS A 146 -20.81 -2.88 4.41
N TRP A 147 -20.05 -2.18 5.24
CA TRP A 147 -20.34 -2.02 6.66
C TRP A 147 -21.60 -1.20 6.91
N GLU A 148 -21.82 -0.10 6.18
CA GLU A 148 -23.03 0.70 6.30
C GLU A 148 -24.31 -0.09 5.96
N ARG A 149 -24.20 -1.09 5.06
CA ARG A 149 -25.30 -2.02 4.73
C ARG A 149 -25.56 -3.05 5.83
N ARG A 150 -24.56 -3.37 6.66
CA ARG A 150 -24.75 -4.22 7.84
C ARG A 150 -25.42 -3.39 8.94
N LEU A 151 -26.54 -3.86 9.47
CA LEU A 151 -27.39 -3.16 10.46
C LEU A 151 -26.64 -2.66 11.71
N VAL A 152 -25.47 -3.22 11.99
CA VAL A 152 -24.61 -2.93 13.15
C VAL A 152 -24.00 -1.52 13.10
N PHE A 153 -23.84 -0.91 11.91
CA PHE A 153 -23.04 0.31 11.73
C PHE A 153 -23.85 1.57 11.37
N ARG A 154 -25.18 1.57 11.57
CA ARG A 154 -26.08 2.67 11.20
C ARG A 154 -25.95 3.96 12.05
N SER A 155 -24.99 4.06 12.96
CA SER A 155 -24.85 5.23 13.84
C SER A 155 -24.19 6.42 13.12
N GLY A 156 -24.58 7.64 13.50
CA GLY A 156 -23.93 8.87 13.01
C GLY A 156 -22.43 8.93 13.33
N VAL A 157 -22.00 8.24 14.40
CA VAL A 157 -20.59 8.14 14.82
C VAL A 157 -19.73 7.43 13.77
N PHE A 158 -20.21 6.33 13.18
CA PHE A 158 -19.46 5.62 12.12
C PHE A 158 -19.26 6.49 10.88
N LYS A 159 -20.28 7.27 10.50
CA LYS A 159 -20.18 8.22 9.38
C LYS A 159 -19.17 9.33 9.70
N ALA A 160 -19.23 9.91 10.90
CA ALA A 160 -18.27 10.93 11.33
C ALA A 160 -16.83 10.41 11.31
N MET A 161 -16.59 9.21 11.83
CA MET A 161 -15.28 8.55 11.81
C MET A 161 -14.76 8.33 10.37
N LYS A 162 -15.63 7.90 9.44
CA LYS A 162 -15.29 7.74 8.02
C LYS A 162 -14.80 9.04 7.40
N TYR A 163 -15.55 10.13 7.57
CA TYR A 163 -15.18 11.43 6.98
C TYR A 163 -13.97 12.06 7.66
N LEU A 164 -13.83 11.89 8.98
CA LEU A 164 -12.65 12.34 9.71
C LEU A 164 -11.38 11.67 9.15
N TRP A 165 -11.43 10.35 8.90
CA TRP A 165 -10.29 9.65 8.34
C TRP A 165 -9.91 10.14 6.94
N TYR A 166 -10.91 10.34 6.06
CA TYR A 166 -10.65 10.90 4.73
C TYR A 166 -10.05 12.30 4.80
N PHE A 167 -10.55 13.15 5.69
CA PHE A 167 -10.03 14.50 5.88
C PHE A 167 -8.58 14.50 6.37
N VAL A 168 -8.26 13.71 7.40
CA VAL A 168 -6.89 13.60 7.93
C VAL A 168 -5.92 13.08 6.86
N THR A 169 -6.31 12.03 6.13
CA THR A 169 -5.48 11.47 5.05
C THR A 169 -5.25 12.49 3.93
N TYR A 170 -6.29 13.25 3.56
CA TYR A 170 -6.19 14.30 2.56
C TYR A 170 -5.22 15.42 2.95
N VAL A 171 -5.37 15.97 4.17
CA VAL A 171 -4.46 17.00 4.70
C VAL A 171 -3.04 16.46 4.79
N HIS A 172 -2.87 15.22 5.24
CA HIS A 172 -1.56 14.56 5.33
C HIS A 172 -0.86 14.44 3.98
N ILE A 173 -1.57 13.96 2.96
CA ILE A 173 -1.03 13.82 1.59
C ILE A 173 -0.64 15.20 1.05
N ILE A 174 -1.50 16.22 1.22
CA ILE A 174 -1.20 17.59 0.76
C ILE A 174 0.04 18.14 1.47
N ALA A 175 0.12 17.99 2.79
CA ALA A 175 1.27 18.42 3.56
C ALA A 175 2.57 17.74 3.08
N CYS A 176 2.52 16.44 2.80
CA CYS A 176 3.65 15.69 2.24
C CYS A 176 4.04 16.19 0.84
N ILE A 177 3.07 16.46 -0.04
CA ILE A 177 3.33 17.02 -1.38
C ILE A 177 4.00 18.39 -1.26
N TRP A 178 3.48 19.27 -0.40
CA TRP A 178 4.09 20.58 -0.16
C TRP A 178 5.50 20.47 0.39
N ALA A 179 5.73 19.58 1.36
CA ALA A 179 7.06 19.34 1.92
C ALA A 179 8.03 18.78 0.87
N TYR A 180 7.57 17.87 0.01
CA TYR A 180 8.36 17.29 -1.08
C TYR A 180 8.79 18.37 -2.09
N ILE A 181 7.89 19.30 -2.44
CA ILE A 181 8.19 20.42 -3.34
C ILE A 181 9.12 21.43 -2.66
N ALA A 182 8.86 21.77 -1.40
CA ALA A 182 9.59 22.82 -0.67
C ALA A 182 11.02 22.40 -0.30
N CYS A 183 11.22 21.14 0.10
CA CYS A 183 12.52 20.60 0.47
C CYS A 183 12.74 19.25 -0.24
N PRO A 184 13.07 19.28 -1.53
CA PRO A 184 13.23 18.04 -2.26
C PRO A 184 14.53 17.39 -1.81
N ALA A 185 14.43 16.21 -1.18
CA ALA A 185 15.58 15.59 -0.55
C ALA A 185 16.69 15.18 -1.56
N TRP A 186 16.46 15.23 -2.88
CA TRP A 186 17.52 15.10 -3.90
C TRP A 186 18.45 16.33 -3.98
N LEU A 187 17.96 17.53 -3.63
CA LEU A 187 18.78 18.75 -3.60
C LEU A 187 19.83 18.69 -2.48
N SER A 188 19.54 17.99 -1.37
CA SER A 188 20.52 17.76 -0.31
C SER A 188 21.75 16.99 -0.82
N GLY A 189 21.54 15.92 -1.60
CA GLY A 189 22.62 15.14 -2.23
C GLY A 189 23.42 15.95 -3.24
N GLN A 190 22.76 16.75 -4.09
CA GLN A 190 23.44 17.64 -5.04
C GLN A 190 24.24 18.74 -4.34
N ASN A 191 23.74 19.31 -3.25
CA ASN A 191 24.47 20.31 -2.47
C ASN A 191 25.72 19.74 -1.81
N GLN A 192 25.69 18.49 -1.36
CA GLN A 192 26.88 17.80 -0.84
C GLN A 192 27.90 17.53 -1.95
N LEU A 193 27.48 17.02 -3.11
CA LEU A 193 28.35 16.78 -4.25
C LEU A 193 28.98 18.09 -4.76
N ARG A 194 28.20 19.16 -4.83
CA ARG A 194 28.67 20.49 -5.25
C ARG A 194 29.66 21.11 -4.26
N ARG A 195 29.52 20.84 -2.96
CA ARG A 195 30.51 21.21 -1.92
C ARG A 195 31.78 20.36 -2.03
N ALA A 196 31.65 19.05 -2.24
CA ALA A 196 32.78 18.14 -2.41
C ALA A 196 33.62 18.48 -3.65
N LEU A 197 32.97 18.78 -4.79
CA LEU A 197 33.64 19.22 -6.02
C LEU A 197 34.35 20.57 -5.85
N LYS A 198 33.73 21.53 -5.13
CA LYS A 198 34.39 22.80 -4.80
C LYS A 198 35.62 22.60 -3.89
N GLY A 199 35.53 21.68 -2.93
CA GLY A 199 36.67 21.32 -2.06
C GLY A 199 37.81 20.68 -2.84
N ALA A 200 37.51 19.72 -3.72
CA ALA A 200 38.50 19.03 -4.55
C ALA A 200 39.17 19.96 -5.59
N TYR A 201 38.41 20.90 -6.16
CA TYR A 201 38.97 21.91 -7.07
C TYR A 201 39.90 22.87 -6.31
N ALA A 202 39.50 23.32 -5.12
CA ALA A 202 40.31 24.22 -4.29
C ALA A 202 41.64 23.58 -3.83
N SER A 203 41.67 22.29 -3.51
CA SER A 203 42.91 21.57 -3.13
C SER A 203 43.87 21.35 -4.30
N THR A 204 43.34 21.24 -5.52
CA THR A 204 44.16 21.06 -6.74
C THR A 204 44.82 22.37 -7.16
N MET A 205 44.22 23.51 -6.82
CA MET A 205 44.73 24.85 -7.15
C MET A 205 45.75 25.37 -6.12
N SER A 206 45.83 24.77 -4.92
CA SER A 206 46.82 25.11 -3.88
C SER A 206 48.11 24.29 -3.94
N THR A 207 48.18 23.32 -4.87
CA THR A 207 49.35 22.42 -5.05
C THR A 207 50.17 22.75 -6.31
N THR A 208 49.82 23.81 -7.02
CA THR A 208 50.59 24.47 -8.10
C THR A 208 51.08 25.83 -7.64
#